data_AF-A0A161SJM7-F1
#
_entry.id   AF-A0A161SJM7-F1
#
_cell.length_a   1.000
_cell.length_b   1.000
_cell.length_c   1.000
_cell.angle_alpha   90.00
_cell.angle_beta   90.00
_cell.angle_gamma   90.00
#
_symmetry.space_group_name_H-M   'P 1'
#
loop_
_entity.id
_entity.type
_entity.pdbx_description
1 polymer ?
#
loop_
_entity_poly.entity_id
_entity_poly.type
_entity_poly.pdbx_seq_one_letter_code
_entity_poly.pdbx_strand_id
1 'polypeptide(L)' 'MSAAMNSPKTGQIAVPIDPARRPDVLLRRRMPEDHQVSAWWMIGAFVAVSAAVIGLMNFFPGG' A
#
# COMPACT_ATOMS: atom_id res chain seq x y z
N MET A 1 36.03 -31.24 32.66
CA MET A 1 35.04 -30.21 32.29
C MET A 1 34.32 -30.72 31.04
N SER A 2 33.05 -31.09 31.16
CA SER A 2 32.29 -31.85 30.16
C SER A 2 31.83 -30.96 29.01
N ALA A 3 32.31 -31.21 27.79
CA ALA A 3 32.02 -30.45 26.57
C ALA A 3 30.84 -31.04 25.77
N ALA A 4 29.77 -31.45 26.44
CA ALA A 4 28.61 -32.06 25.77
C ALA A 4 27.29 -31.55 26.37
N MET A 5 26.81 -30.38 25.92
CA MET A 5 25.46 -29.93 26.26
C MET A 5 24.71 -29.17 25.15
N ASN A 6 25.30 -28.95 23.97
CA ASN A 6 24.61 -28.19 22.92
C ASN A 6 24.69 -28.90 21.56
N SER A 7 24.09 -30.09 21.50
CA SER A 7 23.87 -30.75 20.21
C SER A 7 22.75 -30.02 19.46
N PRO A 8 22.99 -29.51 18.24
CA PRO A 8 21.94 -28.86 17.45
C PRO A 8 20.81 -29.87 17.19
N LYS A 9 19.61 -29.55 17.64
CA LYS A 9 18.42 -30.35 17.33
C LYS A 9 17.92 -29.98 15.94
N THR A 10 18.34 -30.73 14.92
CA THR A 10 17.75 -30.67 13.58
C THR A 10 16.44 -31.45 13.58
N GLY A 11 15.32 -30.74 13.79
CA GLY A 11 13.96 -31.26 13.67
C GLY A 11 13.03 -30.20 13.10
N GLN A 12 11.83 -30.58 12.66
CA GLN A 12 10.79 -29.61 12.28
C GLN A 12 10.36 -28.83 13.53
N ILE A 13 10.90 -27.63 13.69
CA ILE A 13 10.43 -26.67 14.69
C ILE A 13 9.14 -26.09 14.12
N ALA A 14 8.06 -26.10 14.90
CA ALA A 14 6.83 -25.42 14.52
C ALA A 14 7.15 -23.93 14.35
N VAL A 15 7.28 -23.46 13.11
CA VAL A 15 7.50 -22.05 12.80
C VAL A 15 6.16 -21.34 12.97
N PRO A 16 6.04 -20.38 13.90
CA PRO A 16 4.83 -19.58 14.01
C PRO A 16 4.56 -18.89 12.67
N ILE A 17 3.37 -19.08 12.12
CA ILE A 17 2.95 -18.38 10.91
C ILE A 17 2.72 -16.92 11.29
N ASP A 18 3.71 -16.08 11.00
CA ASP A 18 3.62 -14.64 11.17
C ASP A 18 2.72 -14.04 10.06
N PRO A 19 1.55 -13.47 10.40
CA PRO A 19 0.67 -12.84 9.43
C PRO A 19 1.34 -11.68 8.67
N ALA A 20 2.39 -11.06 9.21
CA ALA A 20 3.16 -10.01 8.55
C ALA A 20 4.17 -10.53 7.52
N ARG A 21 4.50 -11.83 7.53
CA ARG A 21 5.41 -12.47 6.56
C ARG A 21 4.72 -12.98 5.30
N ARG A 22 3.40 -12.77 5.14
CA ARG A 22 2.71 -13.27 3.96
C ARG A 22 3.04 -12.37 2.74
N PRO A 23 3.34 -12.95 1.57
CA PRO A 23 3.78 -12.18 0.40
C PRO A 23 2.71 -11.19 -0.11
N ASP A 24 1.42 -11.50 0.12
CA ASP A 24 0.26 -10.68 -0.24
C ASP A 24 0.09 -9.43 0.64
N VAL A 25 0.72 -9.36 1.81
CA VAL A 25 0.65 -8.17 2.68
C VAL A 25 1.84 -7.23 2.55
N LEU A 26 2.87 -7.57 1.77
CA LEU A 26 4.06 -6.72 1.61
C LEU A 26 3.70 -5.34 1.05
N LEU A 27 2.70 -5.27 0.17
CA LEU A 27 2.25 -4.02 -0.47
C LEU A 27 0.83 -3.61 -0.04
N ARG A 28 0.17 -4.40 0.80
CA ARG A 28 -1.19 -4.10 1.25
C ARG A 28 -1.16 -3.07 2.36
N ARG A 29 -1.46 -1.82 2.02
CA ARG A 29 -1.76 -0.77 3.01
C ARG A 29 -3.03 -1.15 3.78
N ARG A 30 -2.92 -1.32 5.10
CA ARG A 30 -4.10 -1.50 5.95
C ARG A 30 -4.70 -0.13 6.26
N MET A 31 -5.94 0.07 5.83
CA MET A 31 -6.76 1.21 6.22
C MET A 31 -7.67 0.75 7.37
N PRO A 32 -7.96 1.60 8.36
CA PRO A 32 -8.97 1.27 9.37
C PRO A 32 -10.35 1.06 8.72
N GLU A 33 -11.19 0.23 9.35
CA GLU A 33 -12.48 -0.22 8.79
C GLU A 33 -13.48 0.93 8.56
N ASP A 34 -13.31 2.04 9.27
CA ASP A 34 -14.10 3.27 9.16
C ASP A 34 -13.42 4.35 8.30
N HIS A 35 -12.33 4.01 7.60
CA HIS A 35 -11.61 4.99 6.80
C HIS A 35 -12.41 5.43 5.58
N GLN A 36 -13.02 6.61 5.66
CA GLN A 36 -13.70 7.25 4.55
C GLN A 36 -12.73 8.09 3.72
N VAL A 37 -12.76 7.88 2.41
CA VAL A 37 -12.05 8.75 1.46
C VAL A 37 -12.77 10.09 1.41
N SER A 38 -12.01 11.19 1.54
CA SER A 38 -12.57 12.53 1.46
C SER A 38 -13.20 12.79 0.08
N ALA A 39 -14.49 13.17 0.06
CA ALA A 39 -15.21 13.50 -1.17
C ALA A 39 -14.58 14.67 -1.95
N TRP A 40 -13.83 15.54 -1.26
CA TRP A 40 -13.10 16.65 -1.89
C TRP A 40 -12.05 16.18 -2.90
N TRP A 41 -11.55 14.95 -2.79
CA TRP A 41 -10.66 14.38 -3.83
C TRP A 41 -11.38 14.20 -5.17
N MET A 42 -12.62 13.71 -5.15
CA MET A 42 -13.42 13.55 -6.38
C MET A 42 -13.83 14.89 -6.95
N ILE A 43 -14.26 15.83 -6.10
CA ILE A 43 -14.62 17.19 -6.51
C ILE A 43 -13.40 17.90 -7.10
N GLY A 44 -12.25 17.84 -6.42
CA GLY A 44 -11.01 18.44 -6.88
C GLY A 44 -10.53 17.84 -8.19
N ALA A 45 -10.57 16.51 -8.34
CA ALA A 45 -10.20 15.85 -9.59
C ALA A 45 -11.10 16.29 -10.76
N PHE A 46 -12.41 16.35 -10.55
CA PHE A 46 -13.34 16.84 -11.56
C PHE A 46 -13.02 18.28 -11.98
N VAL A 47 -12.94 19.21 -11.01
CA VAL A 47 -12.67 20.63 -11.28
C VAL A 47 -11.32 20.81 -11.98
N ALA A 48 -10.27 20.12 -11.53
CA ALA A 48 -8.93 20.23 -12.11
C ALA A 48 -8.89 19.74 -13.55
N VAL A 49 -9.49 18.58 -13.84
CA VAL A 49 -9.51 18.02 -15.20
C VAL A 49 -10.35 18.89 -16.13
N SER A 50 -11.54 19.33 -15.70
CA SER A 50 -12.37 20.24 -16.49
C SER A 50 -11.66 21.55 -16.79
N ALA A 51 -11.03 22.18 -15.80
CA ALA A 51 -10.26 23.40 -15.99
C ALA A 51 -9.06 23.17 -16.92
N ALA A 52 -8.38 22.02 -16.83
CA ALA A 52 -7.28 21.68 -17.71
C ALA A 52 -7.75 21.53 -19.17
N VAL A 53 -8.87 20.86 -19.43
CA VAL A 53 -9.44 20.73 -20.78
C VAL A 53 -9.84 22.09 -21.34
N ILE A 54 -10.59 22.88 -20.57
CA ILE A 54 -10.98 24.24 -20.96
C ILE A 54 -9.72 25.06 -21.25
N GLY A 55 -8.75 25.08 -20.35
CA GLY A 55 -7.49 25.78 -20.52
C GLY A 55 -6.80 25.37 -21.82
N LEU A 56 -6.62 24.06 -22.05
CA LEU A 56 -5.95 23.53 -23.23
C LEU A 56 -6.66 23.92 -24.53
N MET A 57 -8.00 23.92 -24.55
CA MET A 57 -8.76 24.37 -25.73
C MET A 57 -8.64 25.88 -25.96
N ASN A 58 -8.50 26.67 -24.89
CA ASN A 58 -8.36 28.13 -24.97
C ASN A 58 -6.92 28.60 -25.22
N PHE A 59 -5.91 27.74 -25.07
CA PHE A 59 -4.50 28.06 -25.35
C PHE A 59 -4.17 28.12 -26.84
N PHE A 60 -5.10 27.75 -27.73
CA PHE A 60 -4.99 28.01 -29.16
C PHE A 60 -5.90 29.18 -29.53
N PRO A 61 -5.35 30.39 -29.78
CA PRO A 61 -6.15 31.45 -30.35
C PRO A 61 -6.70 31.00 -31.71
N GLY A 62 -8.02 31.13 -31.90
CA GLY A 62 -8.59 31.07 -33.24
C GLY A 62 -7.90 32.13 -34.10
N GLY A 63 -7.42 31.74 -35.29
CA GLY A 63 -6.77 32.64 -36.23
C GLY A 63 -7.60 33.87 -36.58
#